data_AF-B3QZ29-F1
#
_entry.id   AF-B3QZ29-F1
#
_cell.length_a   1.000
_cell.length_b   1.000
_cell.length_c   1.000
_cell.angle_alpha   90.00
_cell.angle_beta   90.00
_cell.angle_gamma   90.00
#
_symmetry.space_group_name_H-M   'P 1'
#
loop_
_entity.id
_entity.type
_entity.pdbx_description
1 polymer ?
#
loop_
_entity_poly.entity_id
_entity_poly.type
_entity_poly.pdbx_seq_one_letter_code
_entity_poly.pdbx_strand_id
1 'polypeptide(L)'
;MPTVEINGQKSQAFVEETLLAVGRREKSHIGYACGGNGLCQTCDVVVHEGGELLSEPNEVEKAWNPQKKLDDGHRLACQARVMKEGTVTLTTRPEKTKMLYEEAFGMAGEDGKKHTNMAAIGELMAFIGIETVEHTVRMPFVFMNAFQRISAGELTEQANQDIQEAWKERMPEIQELMSKSTFGVSDSLTPLLGSLTATVQNLFGSLTGMFGGGNPQTAEASSEGTAYTVQDLPIELGKKA
;
A
#
# COMPACT_ATOMS: atom_id res chain seq x y z
N MET A 1 0.35 17.61 26.37
CA MET A 1 0.97 16.96 25.20
C MET A 1 0.08 15.82 24.77
N PRO A 2 -0.41 15.84 23.51
CA PRO A 2 -1.24 14.78 22.98
C PRO A 2 -0.52 13.44 23.01
N THR A 3 -1.30 12.37 23.17
CA THR A 3 -0.83 10.99 23.13
C THR A 3 -1.44 10.28 21.94
N VAL A 4 -0.66 9.50 21.21
CA VAL A 4 -1.15 8.64 20.13
C VAL A 4 -0.76 7.20 20.45
N GLU A 5 -1.73 6.31 20.45
CA GLU A 5 -1.55 4.87 20.62
C GLU A 5 -1.70 4.17 19.26
N ILE A 6 -0.59 3.68 18.72
CA ILE A 6 -0.54 2.99 17.43
C ILE A 6 -0.24 1.52 17.70
N ASN A 7 -1.17 0.63 17.34
CA ASN A 7 -0.99 -0.82 17.54
C ASN A 7 -0.67 -1.20 19.00
N GLY A 8 -1.26 -0.49 19.96
CA GLY A 8 -1.01 -0.67 21.40
C GLY A 8 0.23 0.04 21.95
N GLN A 9 1.07 0.64 21.09
CA GLN A 9 2.22 1.43 21.51
C GLN A 9 1.84 2.89 21.70
N LYS A 10 1.90 3.38 22.93
CA LYS A 10 1.66 4.80 23.28
C LYS A 10 2.91 5.62 23.05
N SER A 11 2.75 6.74 22.34
CA SER A 11 3.80 7.70 22.09
C SER A 11 3.28 9.13 22.23
N GLN A 12 4.18 10.06 22.58
CA GLN A 12 3.85 11.48 22.63
C GLN A 12 3.82 12.06 21.22
N ALA A 13 2.87 12.96 20.96
CA ALA A 13 2.75 13.68 19.70
C ALA A 13 2.77 15.19 19.94
N PHE A 14 3.04 15.94 18.88
CA PHE A 14 2.91 17.40 18.87
C PHE A 14 1.60 17.82 18.21
N VAL A 15 1.08 18.99 18.59
CA VAL A 15 -0.06 19.59 17.87
C VAL A 15 0.40 19.94 16.45
N GLU A 16 -0.49 19.78 15.46
CA GLU A 16 -0.27 19.83 14.02
C GLU A 16 0.58 18.67 13.43
N GLU A 17 1.07 17.74 14.25
CA GLU A 17 1.82 16.58 13.78
C GLU A 17 0.88 15.57 13.09
N THR A 18 1.33 14.99 11.97
CA THR A 18 0.56 13.93 11.28
C THR A 18 0.71 12.60 12.00
N LEU A 19 -0.33 11.76 11.95
CA LEU A 19 -0.26 10.39 12.50
C LEU A 19 0.86 9.57 11.86
N LEU A 20 1.15 9.79 10.57
CA LEU A 20 2.29 9.17 9.89
C LEU A 20 3.63 9.62 10.47
N ALA A 21 3.81 10.90 10.81
CA ALA A 21 5.05 11.40 11.38
C ALA A 21 5.33 10.76 12.75
N VAL A 22 4.30 10.63 13.60
CA VAL A 22 4.38 9.89 14.86
C VAL A 22 4.76 8.44 14.59
N GLY A 23 4.04 7.74 13.71
CA GLY A 23 4.32 6.34 13.39
C GLY A 23 5.72 6.08 12.81
N ARG A 24 6.28 7.03 12.04
CA ARG A 24 7.66 6.94 11.53
C ARG A 24 8.70 7.11 12.63
N ARG A 25 8.54 8.10 13.51
CA ARG A 25 9.45 8.32 14.64
C ARG A 25 9.49 7.10 15.57
N GLU A 26 8.32 6.53 15.82
CA GLU A 26 8.11 5.49 16.82
C GLU A 26 8.18 4.07 16.25
N LYS A 27 8.38 3.94 14.93
CA LYS A 27 8.46 2.69 14.17
C LYS A 27 7.23 1.79 14.32
N SER A 28 6.04 2.39 14.39
CA SER A 28 4.77 1.70 14.67
C SER A 28 4.07 1.13 13.43
N HIS A 29 4.82 0.74 12.39
CA HIS A 29 4.34 0.01 11.21
C HIS A 29 3.14 0.63 10.45
N ILE A 30 3.16 1.95 10.24
CA ILE A 30 2.29 2.63 9.26
C ILE A 30 2.97 2.56 7.88
N GLY A 31 2.24 2.19 6.82
CA GLY A 31 2.77 2.19 5.46
C GLY A 31 2.82 3.59 4.85
N TYR A 32 3.77 3.85 3.94
CA TYR A 32 3.95 5.19 3.34
C TYR A 32 4.59 5.17 1.94
N ALA A 33 4.11 4.32 1.04
CA ALA A 33 4.71 4.11 -0.28
C ALA A 33 4.87 5.38 -1.15
N CYS A 34 4.06 6.42 -0.90
CA CYS A 34 4.15 7.71 -1.61
C CYS A 34 4.87 8.83 -0.82
N GLY A 35 5.56 8.49 0.27
CA GLY A 35 6.24 9.47 1.13
C GLY A 35 5.31 10.34 1.98
N GLY A 36 3.99 10.08 1.96
CA GLY A 36 3.00 10.88 2.71
C GLY A 36 2.32 11.98 1.89
N ASN A 37 2.49 11.98 0.58
CA ASN A 37 1.93 12.98 -0.33
C ASN A 37 0.43 12.79 -0.66
N GLY A 38 -0.25 11.85 -0.01
CA GLY A 38 -1.67 11.58 -0.25
C GLY A 38 -1.99 10.99 -1.64
N LEU A 39 -1.00 10.36 -2.26
CA LEU A 39 -1.15 9.73 -3.58
C LEU A 39 -1.57 8.26 -3.52
N CYS A 40 -1.41 7.61 -2.37
CA CYS A 40 -1.74 6.20 -2.19
C CYS A 40 -2.46 5.98 -0.86
N GLN A 41 -2.92 4.76 -0.62
CA GLN A 41 -3.66 4.37 0.59
C GLN A 41 -2.85 3.48 1.55
N THR A 42 -1.54 3.33 1.34
CA THR A 42 -0.71 2.48 2.20
C THR A 42 -0.61 2.98 3.66
N CYS A 43 -0.90 4.26 3.88
CA CYS A 43 -0.96 4.89 5.20
C CYS A 43 -2.36 4.89 5.84
N ASP A 44 -3.31 4.16 5.25
CA ASP A 44 -4.65 4.06 5.80
C ASP A 44 -4.63 3.34 7.15
N VAL A 45 -5.30 3.94 8.13
CA VAL A 45 -5.41 3.49 9.51
C VAL A 45 -6.86 3.57 9.95
N VAL A 46 -7.23 2.75 10.93
CA VAL A 46 -8.55 2.83 11.57
C VAL A 46 -8.38 3.47 12.94
N VAL A 47 -8.99 4.63 13.13
CA VAL A 47 -9.04 5.34 14.41
C VAL A 47 -10.23 4.81 15.21
N HIS A 48 -9.97 4.29 16.40
CA HIS A 48 -11.00 3.75 17.30
C HIS A 48 -11.49 4.80 18.29
N GLU A 49 -10.58 5.65 18.78
CA GLU A 49 -10.85 6.66 19.79
C GLU A 49 -10.08 7.95 19.47
N GLY A 50 -10.65 9.11 19.83
CA GLY A 50 -10.00 10.42 19.68
C GLY A 50 -10.05 10.98 18.27
N GLY A 51 -10.98 10.54 17.41
CA GLY A 51 -11.14 11.07 16.05
C GLY A 51 -11.43 12.58 16.01
N GLU A 52 -12.14 13.09 17.01
CA GLU A 52 -12.48 14.51 17.22
C GLU A 52 -11.29 15.40 17.64
N LEU A 53 -10.18 14.75 18.03
CA LEU A 53 -8.91 15.39 18.35
C LEU A 53 -8.06 15.62 17.09
N LEU A 54 -8.44 15.00 15.98
CA LEU A 54 -7.75 15.10 14.70
C LEU A 54 -8.32 16.23 13.84
N SER A 55 -7.59 16.58 12.79
CA SER A 55 -8.08 17.47 11.74
C SER A 55 -9.29 16.86 11.04
N GLU A 56 -10.20 17.71 10.58
CA GLU A 56 -11.26 17.29 9.67
C GLU A 56 -10.66 16.63 8.42
N PRO A 57 -11.33 15.60 7.85
CA PRO A 57 -10.87 14.99 6.61
C PRO A 57 -10.73 16.04 5.50
N ASN A 58 -9.55 16.11 4.89
CA ASN A 58 -9.31 17.02 3.77
C ASN A 58 -9.81 16.41 2.44
N GLU A 59 -9.76 17.19 1.35
CA GLU A 59 -10.24 16.72 0.04
C GLU A 59 -9.48 15.49 -0.49
N VAL A 60 -8.19 15.35 -0.14
CA VAL A 60 -7.40 14.17 -0.47
C VAL A 60 -7.92 12.96 0.27
N GLU A 61 -8.17 13.06 1.58
CA GLU A 61 -8.79 12.00 2.37
C GLU A 61 -10.16 11.63 1.83
N LYS A 62 -11.01 12.60 1.49
CA LYS A 62 -12.35 12.35 0.95
C LYS A 62 -12.34 11.66 -0.43
N ALA A 63 -11.35 11.98 -1.27
CA ALA A 63 -11.16 11.29 -2.55
C ALA A 63 -10.80 9.81 -2.37
N TRP A 64 -10.12 9.48 -1.26
CA TRP A 64 -9.68 8.13 -0.92
C TRP A 64 -10.66 7.36 -0.01
N ASN A 65 -11.39 8.05 0.85
CA ASN A 65 -12.28 7.43 1.82
C ASN A 65 -13.69 7.97 1.56
N PRO A 66 -14.57 7.18 0.90
CA PRO A 66 -15.97 7.56 0.82
C PRO A 66 -16.54 7.69 2.23
N GLN A 67 -17.63 8.45 2.38
CA GLN A 67 -18.16 8.84 3.70
C GLN A 67 -18.30 7.65 4.66
N LYS A 68 -18.83 6.51 4.19
CA LYS A 68 -18.94 5.29 5.00
C LYS A 68 -17.60 4.85 5.62
N LYS A 69 -16.48 4.91 4.89
CA LYS A 69 -15.16 4.53 5.45
C LYS A 69 -14.69 5.54 6.50
N LEU A 70 -14.94 6.84 6.27
CA LEU A 70 -14.63 7.87 7.26
C LEU A 70 -15.44 7.66 8.55
N ASP A 71 -16.72 7.29 8.42
CA ASP A 71 -17.61 6.97 9.54
C ASP A 71 -17.15 5.70 10.28
N ASP A 72 -16.62 4.72 9.54
CA ASP A 72 -15.97 3.52 10.07
C ASP A 72 -14.56 3.81 10.67
N GLY A 73 -14.15 5.08 10.77
CA GLY A 73 -12.90 5.52 11.41
C GLY A 73 -11.66 5.49 10.52
N HIS A 74 -11.80 5.20 9.21
CA HIS A 74 -10.65 5.19 8.30
C HIS A 74 -10.11 6.58 8.05
N ARG A 75 -8.80 6.75 8.25
CA ARG A 75 -8.06 8.00 8.02
C ARG A 75 -6.80 7.72 7.20
N LEU A 76 -6.39 8.67 6.36
CA LEU A 76 -5.04 8.62 5.81
C LEU A 76 -4.09 9.23 6.82
N ALA A 77 -3.25 8.40 7.46
CA ALA A 77 -2.35 8.86 8.52
C ALA A 77 -1.40 9.98 8.05
N CYS A 78 -1.09 10.05 6.75
CA CYS A 78 -0.26 11.14 6.20
C CYS A 78 -0.97 12.49 6.12
N GLN A 79 -2.31 12.52 6.16
CA GLN A 79 -3.13 13.72 6.05
C GLN A 79 -3.78 14.11 7.37
N ALA A 80 -4.09 13.13 8.23
CA ALA A 80 -4.69 13.36 9.54
C ALA A 80 -3.67 13.94 10.53
N ARG A 81 -3.95 15.13 11.06
CA ARG A 81 -3.12 15.86 12.03
C ARG A 81 -3.75 15.86 13.41
N VAL A 82 -2.92 15.83 14.46
CA VAL A 82 -3.36 15.97 15.85
C VAL A 82 -3.58 17.45 16.15
N MET A 83 -4.83 17.86 16.42
CA MET A 83 -5.20 19.27 16.60
C MET A 83 -5.42 19.65 18.05
N LYS A 84 -5.77 18.69 18.91
CA LYS A 84 -6.15 18.92 20.30
C LYS A 84 -5.40 17.97 21.23
N GLU A 85 -5.32 18.40 22.48
CA GLU A 85 -4.83 17.58 23.59
C GLU A 85 -5.77 16.39 23.86
N GLY A 86 -5.21 15.24 24.21
CA GLY A 86 -5.96 14.01 24.49
C GLY A 86 -5.23 12.78 23.95
N THR A 87 -5.93 11.64 23.92
CA THR A 87 -5.41 10.36 23.45
C THR A 87 -6.14 9.94 22.18
N VAL A 88 -5.38 9.61 21.13
CA VAL A 88 -5.90 9.02 19.89
C VAL A 88 -5.45 7.56 19.81
N THR A 89 -6.37 6.64 19.61
CA THR A 89 -6.06 5.20 19.53
C THR A 89 -6.37 4.69 18.13
N LEU A 90 -5.43 4.01 17.49
CA LEU A 90 -5.58 3.52 16.12
C LEU A 90 -4.87 2.19 15.86
N THR A 91 -5.32 1.52 14.80
CA THR A 91 -4.71 0.27 14.30
C THR A 91 -4.33 0.42 12.84
N THR A 92 -3.15 -0.11 12.49
CA THR A 92 -2.66 -0.13 11.12
C THR A 92 -3.11 -1.40 10.38
N ARG A 93 -3.16 -1.35 9.03
CA ARG A 93 -3.50 -2.54 8.23
C ARG A 93 -2.62 -3.76 8.56
N PRO A 94 -1.26 -3.64 8.66
CA PRO A 94 -0.43 -4.78 9.04
C PRO A 94 -0.79 -5.39 10.39
N GLU A 95 -1.10 -4.57 11.40
CA GLU A 95 -1.48 -5.09 12.72
C GLU A 95 -2.83 -5.79 12.68
N LYS A 96 -3.82 -5.24 11.95
CA LYS A 96 -5.10 -5.92 11.74
C LYS A 96 -4.94 -7.26 11.05
N THR A 97 -4.09 -7.35 10.02
CA THR A 97 -3.76 -8.63 9.35
C THR A 97 -3.14 -9.61 10.34
N LYS A 98 -2.19 -9.15 11.17
CA LYS A 98 -1.54 -9.98 12.18
C LYS A 98 -2.55 -10.51 13.20
N MET A 99 -3.43 -9.66 13.74
CA MET A 99 -4.48 -10.06 14.67
C MET A 99 -5.40 -11.14 14.07
N LEU A 100 -5.90 -10.92 12.84
CA LEU A 100 -6.75 -11.89 12.15
C LEU A 100 -6.00 -13.19 11.83
N TYR A 101 -4.72 -13.11 11.49
CA TYR A 101 -3.88 -14.29 11.26
C TYR A 101 -3.67 -15.08 12.55
N GLU A 102 -3.36 -14.40 13.65
CA GLU A 102 -3.23 -15.01 14.96
C GLU A 102 -4.54 -15.62 15.44
N GLU A 103 -5.69 -15.02 15.16
CA GLU A 103 -6.98 -15.62 15.51
C GLU A 103 -7.33 -16.84 14.64
N ALA A 104 -6.99 -16.77 13.35
CA ALA A 104 -7.22 -17.86 12.39
C ALA A 104 -6.30 -19.06 12.63
N PHE A 105 -5.04 -18.80 13.03
CA PHE A 105 -3.95 -19.79 13.00
C PHE A 105 -3.09 -19.86 14.28
N GLY A 106 -3.27 -18.96 15.25
CA GLY A 106 -2.60 -18.94 16.56
C GLY A 106 -3.59 -19.30 17.70
N MET A 107 -3.29 -20.16 18.66
CA MET A 107 -2.13 -21.00 18.91
C MET A 107 -2.61 -22.34 19.48
N ALA A 108 -1.67 -23.27 19.60
CA ALA A 108 -1.88 -24.55 20.21
C ALA A 108 -2.52 -24.44 21.61
N GLY A 109 -3.53 -25.27 21.89
CA GLY A 109 -4.08 -25.38 23.24
C GLY A 109 -3.02 -25.89 24.23
N GLU A 110 -3.36 -25.97 25.52
CA GLU A 110 -2.50 -26.59 26.57
C GLU A 110 -2.07 -28.04 26.23
N ASP A 111 -2.67 -28.63 25.19
CA ASP A 111 -2.39 -29.93 24.59
C ASP A 111 -1.30 -29.92 23.48
N GLY A 112 -0.73 -28.75 23.15
CA GLY A 112 0.28 -28.60 22.11
C GLY A 112 -0.26 -28.74 20.68
N LYS A 113 -1.59 -28.79 20.48
CA LYS A 113 -2.21 -28.94 19.15
C LYS A 113 -2.75 -27.61 18.65
N LYS A 114 -2.34 -27.19 17.46
CA LYS A 114 -2.88 -26.00 16.77
C LYS A 114 -4.35 -26.22 16.45
N HIS A 115 -5.24 -25.47 17.08
CA HIS A 115 -6.66 -25.45 16.75
C HIS A 115 -6.88 -24.32 15.74
N THR A 116 -7.39 -24.63 14.55
CA THR A 116 -7.75 -23.62 13.54
C THR A 116 -9.17 -23.15 13.78
N ASN A 117 -9.38 -21.83 13.89
CA ASN A 117 -10.70 -21.25 13.97
C ASN A 117 -11.22 -20.98 12.55
N MET A 118 -12.15 -21.80 12.08
CA MET A 118 -12.65 -21.74 10.71
C MET A 118 -13.48 -20.49 10.42
N ALA A 119 -14.10 -19.89 11.45
CA ALA A 119 -14.77 -18.60 11.32
C ALA A 119 -13.76 -17.45 11.15
N ALA A 120 -12.70 -17.43 11.97
CA ALA A 120 -11.62 -16.45 11.87
C ALA A 120 -10.83 -16.56 10.55
N ILE A 121 -10.67 -17.76 10.00
CA ILE A 121 -10.12 -17.94 8.64
C ILE A 121 -11.00 -17.25 7.60
N GLY A 122 -12.33 -17.37 7.72
CA GLY A 122 -13.27 -16.67 6.85
C GLY A 122 -13.11 -15.16 6.93
N GLU A 123 -12.97 -14.60 8.13
CA GLU A 123 -12.75 -13.17 8.35
C GLU A 123 -11.41 -12.69 7.80
N LEU A 124 -10.33 -13.44 8.00
CA LEU A 124 -9.02 -13.15 7.42
C LEU A 124 -9.07 -13.17 5.89
N MET A 125 -9.70 -14.18 5.28
CA MET A 125 -9.80 -14.29 3.83
C MET A 125 -10.68 -13.20 3.24
N ALA A 126 -11.78 -12.84 3.90
CA ALA A 126 -12.61 -11.71 3.51
C ALA A 126 -11.82 -10.40 3.59
N PHE A 127 -11.04 -10.20 4.66
CA PHE A 127 -10.18 -9.03 4.82
C PHE A 127 -9.13 -8.94 3.70
N ILE A 128 -8.36 -10.02 3.48
CA ILE A 128 -7.36 -10.09 2.40
C ILE A 128 -8.01 -9.87 1.02
N GLY A 129 -9.17 -10.47 0.79
CA GLY A 129 -9.92 -10.33 -0.45
C GLY A 129 -10.33 -8.87 -0.72
N ILE A 130 -10.89 -8.20 0.29
CA ILE A 130 -11.27 -6.77 0.19
C ILE A 130 -10.03 -5.91 -0.05
N GLU A 131 -8.95 -6.12 0.70
CA GLU A 131 -7.68 -5.40 0.53
C GLU A 131 -7.13 -5.57 -0.89
N THR A 132 -7.16 -6.79 -1.43
CA THR A 132 -6.70 -7.08 -2.80
C THR A 132 -7.55 -6.38 -3.85
N VAL A 133 -8.88 -6.37 -3.68
CA VAL A 133 -9.80 -5.66 -4.57
C VAL A 133 -9.59 -4.15 -4.47
N GLU A 134 -9.41 -3.61 -3.26
CA GLU A 134 -9.11 -2.19 -3.06
C GLU A 134 -7.84 -1.79 -3.81
N HIS A 135 -6.76 -2.57 -3.68
CA HIS A 135 -5.54 -2.28 -4.42
C HIS A 135 -5.68 -2.48 -5.94
N THR A 136 -6.40 -3.50 -6.40
CA THR A 136 -6.51 -3.79 -7.84
C THR A 136 -7.43 -2.81 -8.56
N VAL A 137 -8.63 -2.59 -8.02
CA VAL A 137 -9.65 -1.74 -8.63
C VAL A 137 -9.33 -0.27 -8.46
N ARG A 138 -8.65 0.10 -7.38
CA ARG A 138 -8.33 1.51 -7.09
C ARG A 138 -6.94 1.94 -7.59
N MET A 139 -6.07 1.02 -7.98
CA MET A 139 -4.78 1.36 -8.63
C MET A 139 -4.94 2.26 -9.88
N PRO A 140 -5.88 2.00 -10.80
CA PRO A 140 -6.17 2.96 -11.88
C PRO A 140 -6.50 4.37 -11.38
N PHE A 141 -7.20 4.48 -10.25
CA PHE A 141 -7.54 5.76 -9.62
C PHE A 141 -6.34 6.41 -8.90
N VAL A 142 -5.44 5.61 -8.30
CA VAL A 142 -4.12 6.04 -7.76
C VAL A 142 -3.30 6.69 -8.85
N PHE A 143 -3.15 6.01 -9.99
CA PHE A 143 -2.39 6.56 -11.10
C PHE A 143 -3.07 7.78 -11.70
N MET A 144 -4.40 7.79 -11.82
CA MET A 144 -5.12 8.95 -12.33
C MET A 144 -4.99 10.17 -11.42
N ASN A 145 -5.15 10.02 -10.10
CA ASN A 145 -5.00 11.10 -9.13
C ASN A 145 -3.55 11.62 -9.08
N ALA A 146 -2.57 10.72 -9.10
CA ALA A 146 -1.16 11.11 -9.21
C ALA A 146 -0.89 11.87 -10.52
N PHE A 147 -1.38 11.36 -11.65
CA PHE A 147 -1.24 12.01 -12.95
C PHE A 147 -1.89 13.39 -12.99
N GLN A 148 -3.11 13.55 -12.45
CA GLN A 148 -3.82 14.83 -12.36
C GLN A 148 -3.06 15.86 -11.52
N ARG A 149 -2.42 15.43 -10.43
CA ARG A 149 -1.65 16.34 -9.57
C ARG A 149 -0.27 16.68 -10.14
N ILE A 150 0.35 15.76 -10.88
CA ILE A 150 1.54 16.05 -11.68
C ILE A 150 1.18 17.07 -12.77
N SER A 151 0.08 16.86 -13.49
CA SER A 151 -0.34 17.78 -14.56
C SER A 151 -0.78 19.15 -14.04
N ALA A 152 -1.34 19.21 -12.82
CA ALA A 152 -1.63 20.46 -12.12
C ALA A 152 -0.39 21.15 -11.52
N GLY A 153 0.79 20.54 -11.59
CA GLY A 153 2.03 21.08 -11.02
C GLY A 153 2.09 21.06 -9.49
N GLU A 154 1.14 20.38 -8.83
CA GLU A 154 1.09 20.24 -7.36
C GLU A 154 2.12 19.25 -6.83
N LEU A 155 2.57 18.31 -7.68
CA LEU A 155 3.66 17.40 -7.38
C LEU A 155 4.97 18.00 -7.88
N THR A 156 5.60 18.77 -7.00
CA THR A 156 6.94 19.34 -7.19
C THR A 156 8.02 18.26 -7.31
N GLU A 157 9.18 18.59 -7.87
CA GLU A 157 10.41 17.77 -7.88
C GLU A 157 10.72 17.15 -6.50
N GLN A 158 10.44 17.90 -5.43
CA GLN A 158 10.58 17.47 -4.04
C GLN A 158 9.76 16.20 -3.72
N ALA A 159 8.53 16.10 -4.21
CA ALA A 159 7.67 14.94 -3.98
C ALA A 159 8.22 13.68 -4.69
N ASN A 160 8.86 13.85 -5.84
CA ASN A 160 9.52 12.75 -6.55
C ASN A 160 10.73 12.25 -5.76
N GLN A 161 11.53 13.15 -5.19
CA GLN A 161 12.63 12.80 -4.29
C GLN A 161 12.14 12.08 -3.03
N ASP A 162 11.08 12.57 -2.39
CA ASP A 162 10.50 11.94 -1.19
C ASP A 162 9.98 10.51 -1.47
N ILE A 163 9.40 10.28 -2.66
CA ILE A 163 8.97 8.93 -3.08
C ILE A 163 10.19 8.02 -3.26
N GLN A 164 11.25 8.50 -3.91
CA GLN A 164 12.48 7.74 -4.11
C GLN A 164 13.16 7.40 -2.77
N GLU A 165 13.20 8.34 -1.83
CA GLU A 165 13.74 8.12 -0.49
C GLU A 165 12.93 7.10 0.31
N ALA A 166 11.60 7.22 0.31
CA ALA A 166 10.72 6.25 0.98
C ALA A 166 10.91 4.82 0.45
N TRP A 167 11.11 4.68 -0.86
CA TRP A 167 11.43 3.38 -1.48
C TRP A 167 12.82 2.87 -1.09
N LYS A 168 13.83 3.73 -1.09
CA LYS A 168 15.20 3.36 -0.69
C LYS A 168 15.27 2.87 0.76
N GLU A 169 14.54 3.51 1.67
CA GLU A 169 14.46 3.07 3.08
C GLU A 169 13.90 1.65 3.21
N ARG A 170 12.88 1.31 2.42
CA ARG A 170 12.08 0.09 2.62
C ARG A 170 12.51 -1.08 1.75
N MET A 171 13.19 -0.84 0.63
CA MET A 171 13.58 -1.92 -0.28
C MET A 171 14.53 -2.98 0.30
N PRO A 172 15.53 -2.65 1.14
CA PRO A 172 16.39 -3.69 1.71
C PRO A 172 15.60 -4.72 2.52
N GLU A 173 14.64 -4.26 3.32
CA GLU A 173 13.75 -5.12 4.12
C GLU A 173 12.81 -5.94 3.24
N ILE A 174 12.23 -5.34 2.18
CA ILE A 174 11.36 -6.04 1.24
C ILE A 174 12.14 -7.10 0.47
N GLN A 175 13.36 -6.80 0.00
CA GLN A 175 14.20 -7.75 -0.72
C GLN A 175 14.59 -8.93 0.17
N GLU A 176 14.92 -8.65 1.43
CA GLU A 176 15.21 -9.67 2.42
C GLU A 176 13.97 -10.53 2.70
N LEU A 177 12.81 -9.91 2.94
CA LEU A 177 11.53 -10.60 3.15
C LEU A 177 11.15 -11.45 1.95
N MET A 178 11.25 -10.93 0.73
CA MET A 178 10.96 -11.67 -0.50
C MET A 178 11.90 -12.85 -0.69
N SER A 179 13.19 -12.70 -0.34
CA SER A 179 14.15 -13.81 -0.39
C SER A 179 13.89 -14.88 0.70
N LYS A 180 13.29 -14.47 1.82
CA LYS A 180 12.94 -15.35 2.95
C LYS A 180 11.53 -15.93 2.86
N SER A 181 10.62 -15.24 2.18
CA SER A 181 9.23 -15.63 1.99
C SER A 181 9.14 -16.49 0.75
N THR A 182 9.26 -17.79 0.96
CA THR A 182 8.66 -18.79 0.08
C THR A 182 7.15 -18.68 0.19
N PHE A 183 6.53 -17.62 -0.35
CA PHE A 183 5.26 -17.88 -1.03
C PHE A 183 5.59 -19.00 -1.99
N GLY A 184 5.02 -20.19 -1.79
CA GLY A 184 5.33 -21.39 -2.54
C GLY A 184 4.89 -21.24 -3.99
N VAL A 185 5.57 -20.38 -4.72
CA VAL A 185 5.48 -20.29 -6.16
C VAL A 185 6.42 -21.41 -6.61
N SER A 186 5.83 -22.56 -6.94
CA SER A 186 6.58 -23.72 -7.39
C SER A 186 7.57 -23.30 -8.48
N ASP A 187 8.70 -24.02 -8.61
CA ASP A 187 9.77 -23.75 -9.58
C ASP A 187 9.29 -23.54 -11.04
N SER A 188 8.04 -23.90 -11.34
CA SER A 188 7.34 -23.64 -12.60
C SER A 188 6.90 -22.20 -12.85
N LEU A 189 6.80 -21.34 -11.82
CA LEU A 189 6.30 -19.97 -11.93
C LEU A 189 7.39 -18.91 -11.74
N THR A 190 8.61 -19.33 -11.40
CA THR A 190 9.83 -18.50 -11.38
C THR A 190 10.05 -17.72 -12.69
N PRO A 191 9.79 -18.29 -13.90
CA PRO A 191 9.90 -17.53 -15.16
C PRO A 191 8.82 -16.45 -15.30
N LEU A 192 7.61 -16.71 -14.79
CA LEU A 192 6.48 -15.77 -14.83
C LEU A 192 6.68 -14.61 -13.86
N LEU A 193 7.25 -14.86 -12.68
CA LEU A 193 7.66 -13.82 -11.76
C LEU A 193 8.84 -13.02 -12.29
N GLY A 194 9.81 -13.67 -12.94
CA GLY A 194 10.90 -12.99 -13.64
C GLY A 194 10.39 -12.06 -14.74
N SER A 195 9.39 -12.49 -15.52
CA SER A 195 8.76 -11.67 -16.55
C SER A 195 7.89 -10.56 -15.97
N LEU A 196 7.16 -10.79 -14.87
CA LEU A 196 6.43 -9.76 -14.14
C LEU A 196 7.37 -8.73 -13.54
N THR A 197 8.48 -9.16 -12.94
CA THR A 197 9.49 -8.27 -12.37
C THR A 197 10.16 -7.44 -13.46
N ALA A 198 10.53 -8.06 -14.59
CA ALA A 198 11.06 -7.34 -15.75
C ALA A 198 10.03 -6.39 -16.38
N THR A 199 8.75 -6.77 -16.41
CA THR A 199 7.66 -5.91 -16.92
C THR A 199 7.42 -4.74 -15.99
N VAL A 200 7.38 -4.96 -14.68
CA VAL A 200 7.29 -3.90 -13.66
C VAL A 200 8.51 -2.99 -13.77
N GLN A 201 9.71 -3.54 -13.93
CA GLN A 201 10.95 -2.76 -14.04
C GLN A 201 11.04 -1.97 -15.35
N ASN A 202 10.55 -2.52 -16.46
CA ASN A 202 10.42 -1.82 -17.74
C ASN A 202 9.29 -0.77 -17.72
N LEU A 203 8.17 -1.05 -17.03
CA LEU A 203 7.08 -0.10 -16.84
C LEU A 203 7.54 1.07 -15.96
N PHE A 204 8.27 0.78 -14.89
CA PHE A 204 8.93 1.78 -14.05
C PHE A 204 9.99 2.57 -14.83
N GLY A 205 10.81 1.92 -15.65
CA GLY A 205 11.80 2.56 -16.52
C GLY A 205 11.19 3.46 -17.60
N SER A 206 10.05 3.05 -18.16
CA SER A 206 9.27 3.84 -19.12
C SER A 206 8.61 5.05 -18.45
N LEU A 207 8.09 4.85 -17.23
CA LEU A 207 7.55 5.92 -16.41
C LEU A 207 8.64 6.92 -16.01
N THR A 208 9.83 6.49 -15.60
CA THR A 208 10.94 7.40 -15.28
C THR A 208 11.46 8.16 -16.51
N GLY A 209 11.42 7.55 -17.70
CA GLY A 209 11.72 8.22 -18.97
C GLY A 209 10.70 9.29 -19.38
N MET A 210 9.43 9.13 -19.01
CA MET A 210 8.38 10.13 -19.27
C MET A 210 8.42 11.34 -18.32
N PHE A 211 9.06 11.23 -17.16
CA PHE A 211 9.16 12.30 -16.15
C PHE A 211 10.57 12.91 -16.02
N GLY A 212 11.52 12.50 -16.86
CA GLY A 212 12.87 13.05 -16.92
C GLY A 212 12.92 14.38 -17.69
N GLY A 213 12.80 15.50 -16.99
CA GLY A 213 13.15 16.82 -17.52
C GLY A 213 14.67 16.97 -17.68
N GLY A 214 15.19 16.81 -18.89
CA GLY A 214 16.60 17.08 -19.21
C GLY A 214 16.87 17.16 -20.72
N ASN A 215 17.11 18.39 -21.20
CA ASN A 215 17.60 18.88 -22.51
C ASN A 215 17.83 17.86 -23.68
N PRO A 216 17.24 18.07 -24.87
CA PRO A 216 17.35 17.15 -26.00
C PRO A 216 18.65 17.39 -26.77
N GLN A 217 19.57 16.43 -26.72
CA GLN A 217 20.49 16.22 -27.84
C GLN A 217 20.91 14.76 -27.90
N THR A 218 20.71 14.21 -29.11
CA THR A 218 21.17 12.93 -29.65
C THR A 218 20.52 11.65 -29.12
N ALA A 219 19.43 11.24 -29.77
CA ALA A 219 19.27 9.87 -30.25
C ALA A 219 18.30 9.88 -31.44
N GLU A 220 18.80 9.47 -32.60
CA GLU A 220 18.14 9.51 -33.90
C GLU A 220 16.85 8.68 -33.93
N ALA A 221 15.85 9.21 -34.62
CA ALA A 221 14.66 8.47 -35.00
C ALA A 221 15.03 7.39 -36.03
N SER A 222 14.86 6.13 -35.67
CA SER A 222 14.59 5.07 -36.64
C SER A 222 13.17 4.54 -36.42
N SER A 223 12.33 4.85 -37.39
CA SER A 223 10.97 4.37 -37.53
C SER A 223 10.97 2.91 -37.96
N GLU A 224 10.66 1.98 -37.06
CA GLU A 224 10.14 0.66 -37.43
C GLU A 224 9.03 0.26 -36.47
N GLY A 225 7.78 0.43 -36.92
CA GLY A 225 6.62 -0.12 -36.24
C GLY A 225 6.67 -1.64 -36.33
N THR A 226 6.70 -2.31 -35.17
CA THR A 226 6.51 -3.76 -35.09
C THR A 226 5.15 -4.04 -34.48
N ALA A 227 4.26 -4.55 -35.33
CA ALA A 227 2.98 -5.12 -34.96
C ALA A 227 3.22 -6.39 -34.11
N TYR A 228 2.56 -6.48 -32.95
CA TYR A 228 2.54 -7.70 -32.16
C TYR A 228 1.41 -8.60 -32.65
N THR A 229 1.76 -9.74 -33.25
CA THR A 229 0.84 -10.84 -33.56
C THR A 229 0.58 -11.66 -32.30
N VAL A 230 -0.70 -11.89 -32.00
CA VAL A 230 -1.15 -12.82 -30.96
C VAL A 230 -1.02 -14.24 -31.51
N GLN A 231 -0.26 -15.11 -30.83
CA GLN A 231 -0.27 -16.55 -31.09
C GLN A 231 -1.41 -17.19 -30.29
N ASP A 232 -2.35 -17.81 -30.99
CA ASP A 232 -3.44 -18.58 -30.39
C ASP A 232 -2.91 -19.87 -29.76
N LEU A 233 -3.24 -20.08 -28.48
CA LEU A 233 -3.01 -21.34 -27.77
C LEU A 233 -4.10 -22.38 -28.15
N PRO A 234 -3.74 -23.61 -28.54
CA PRO A 234 -4.72 -24.62 -28.92
C PRO A 234 -5.40 -25.24 -27.69
N ILE A 235 -6.73 -25.16 -27.63
CA ILE A 235 -7.56 -25.87 -26.64
C ILE A 235 -8.23 -27.05 -27.36
N GLU A 236 -7.78 -28.27 -27.07
CA GLU A 236 -8.44 -29.51 -27.52
C GLU A 236 -9.66 -29.81 -26.63
N LEU A 237 -10.87 -29.55 -27.15
CA LEU A 237 -12.11 -29.97 -26.51
C LEU A 237 -12.45 -31.41 -26.92
N GLY A 238 -12.20 -32.36 -26.02
CA GLY A 238 -12.59 -33.76 -26.17
C GLY A 238 -14.11 -33.92 -26.25
N LYS A 239 -14.61 -34.47 -27.37
CA LYS A 239 -16.02 -34.86 -27.55
C LYS A 239 -16.28 -36.17 -26.80
N LYS A 240 -17.19 -36.15 -25.81
CA LYS A 240 -17.90 -37.35 -25.36
C LYS A 240 -19.00 -37.67 -26.39
N ALA A 241 -19.00 -38.92 -26.86
CA ALA A 241 -20.18 -39.63 -27.36
C ALA A 241 -20.59 -40.65 -26.29
#